data_AF-X0U1X7-F1
#
_entry.id   AF-X0U1X7-F1
#
_cell.length_a   1.000
_cell.length_b   1.000
_cell.length_c   1.000
_cell.angle_alpha   90.00
_cell.angle_beta   90.00
_cell.angle_gamma   90.00
#
_symmetry.space_group_name_H-M   'P 1'
#
loop_
_entity.id
_entity.type
_entity.pdbx_description
1 polymer ?
#
loop_
_entity_poly.entity_id
_entity_poly.type
_entity_poly.pdbx_seq_one_letter_code
_entity_poly.pdbx_strand_id
1 'polypeptide(L)'
;HIGPLHWSWDVGGYRLIGINTENINYTALDGALTTDKPCVIFGHFPLSWCTPADQIKLRQRFLTYDIPIYVAGHTHADSLETDPYSGTLLLTGQRSGLGHYRLITLHGFEVDSIEFKSAY
;
A
#
# COMPACT_ATOMS: atom_id res chain seq x y z
N HIS A 1 -12.17 -2.84 15.59
CA HIS A 1 -11.85 -2.01 14.43
C HIS A 1 -12.70 -0.76 14.46
N ILE A 2 -12.15 0.41 14.16
CA ILE A 2 -12.95 1.62 13.90
C ILE A 2 -12.96 1.78 12.38
N GLY A 3 -14.13 1.63 11.76
CA GLY A 3 -14.31 1.69 10.30
C GLY A 3 -14.30 0.34 9.57
N PRO A 4 -14.63 0.33 8.26
CA PRO A 4 -14.68 -0.88 7.43
C PRO A 4 -13.29 -1.47 7.20
N LEU A 5 -13.20 -2.80 7.10
CA LEU A 5 -11.95 -3.55 6.88
C LEU A 5 -11.39 -3.42 5.45
N HIS A 6 -12.24 -3.06 4.49
CA HIS A 6 -11.88 -2.74 3.12
C HIS A 6 -12.64 -1.48 2.70
N TRP A 7 -11.96 -0.57 2.03
CA TRP A 7 -12.53 0.72 1.62
C TRP A 7 -11.74 1.29 0.45
N SER A 8 -12.37 2.20 -0.28
CA SER A 8 -11.69 3.04 -1.25
C SER A 8 -12.20 4.48 -1.16
N TRP A 9 -11.32 5.43 -1.46
CA TRP A 9 -11.65 6.85 -1.48
C TRP A 9 -10.83 7.60 -2.53
N ASP A 10 -11.50 8.40 -3.34
CA ASP A 10 -10.84 9.29 -4.31
C ASP A 10 -10.54 10.65 -3.66
N VAL A 11 -9.28 11.08 -3.74
CA VAL A 11 -8.81 12.36 -3.21
C VAL A 11 -7.68 12.92 -4.06
N GLY A 12 -7.77 14.20 -4.43
CA GLY A 12 -6.68 14.92 -5.10
C GLY A 12 -6.21 14.30 -6.43
N GLY A 13 -7.06 13.55 -7.13
CA GLY A 13 -6.67 12.84 -8.35
C GLY A 13 -6.11 11.42 -8.15
N TYR A 14 -6.07 10.93 -6.91
CA TYR A 14 -5.61 9.58 -6.56
C TYR A 14 -6.77 8.74 -6.04
N ARG A 15 -6.63 7.42 -6.08
CA ARG A 15 -7.49 6.47 -5.37
C ARG A 15 -6.73 5.81 -4.24
N LEU A 16 -7.21 5.97 -3.02
CA LEU A 16 -6.67 5.30 -1.83
C LEU A 16 -7.51 4.05 -1.55
N ILE A 17 -6.86 2.90 -1.30
CA ILE A 17 -7.53 1.62 -1.11
C ILE A 17 -6.99 0.93 0.14
N GLY A 18 -7.84 0.71 1.13
CA GLY A 18 -7.52 -0.13 2.29
C GLY A 18 -7.93 -1.58 2.06
N ILE A 19 -7.02 -2.52 2.35
CA ILE A 19 -7.29 -3.97 2.31
C ILE A 19 -7.02 -4.63 3.66
N ASN A 20 -7.80 -5.67 3.96
CA ASN A 20 -7.52 -6.54 5.10
C ASN A 20 -6.56 -7.65 4.68
N THR A 21 -5.27 -7.51 5.02
CA THR A 21 -4.24 -8.50 4.65
C THR A 21 -4.37 -9.83 5.39
N GLU A 22 -5.13 -9.92 6.49
CA GLU A 22 -5.43 -11.19 7.16
C GLU A 22 -6.46 -12.03 6.39
N ASN A 23 -7.33 -11.36 5.62
CA ASN A 23 -8.35 -12.01 4.79
C ASN A 23 -8.77 -11.07 3.65
N ILE A 24 -8.01 -11.12 2.55
CA ILE A 24 -8.16 -10.18 1.43
C ILE A 24 -9.45 -10.50 0.68
N ASN A 25 -10.37 -9.52 0.63
CA ASN A 25 -11.53 -9.58 -0.25
C ASN A 25 -11.14 -9.12 -1.66
N TYR A 26 -10.74 -10.07 -2.51
CA TYR A 26 -10.30 -9.78 -3.88
C TYR A 26 -11.41 -9.19 -4.75
N THR A 27 -12.67 -9.56 -4.56
CA THR A 27 -13.79 -8.97 -5.30
C THR A 27 -13.92 -7.47 -4.99
N ALA A 28 -13.79 -7.08 -3.73
CA ALA A 28 -13.82 -5.68 -3.34
C ALA A 28 -12.59 -4.90 -3.85
N LEU A 29 -11.40 -5.52 -3.79
CA LEU A 29 -10.18 -4.93 -4.32
C LEU A 29 -10.28 -4.72 -5.84
N ASP A 30 -10.72 -5.73 -6.59
CA ASP A 30 -10.87 -5.66 -8.04
C ASP A 30 -11.91 -4.61 -8.46
N GLY A 31 -12.99 -4.43 -7.67
CA GLY A 31 -13.96 -3.36 -7.91
C GLY A 31 -13.46 -1.95 -7.57
N ALA A 32 -12.42 -1.83 -6.75
CA ALA A 32 -11.83 -0.54 -6.39
C ALA A 32 -10.72 -0.11 -7.36
N LEU A 33 -9.94 -1.05 -7.89
CA LEU A 33 -8.81 -0.78 -8.78
C LEU A 33 -9.25 -0.12 -10.11
N THR A 34 -8.40 0.74 -10.65
CA THR A 34 -8.60 1.42 -11.93
C THR A 34 -7.25 1.83 -12.52
N THR A 35 -7.19 2.00 -13.83
CA THR A 35 -6.05 2.58 -14.57
C THR A 35 -6.26 4.05 -14.92
N ASP A 36 -7.42 4.63 -14.62
CA ASP A 36 -7.72 6.04 -14.95
C ASP A 36 -6.94 7.03 -14.07
N LYS A 37 -6.51 6.57 -12.89
CA LYS A 37 -5.76 7.34 -11.89
C LYS A 37 -4.90 6.42 -11.03
N PRO A 38 -3.79 6.92 -10.47
CA PRO A 38 -2.93 6.14 -9.58
C PRO A 38 -3.68 5.64 -8.36
N CYS A 39 -3.55 4.34 -8.08
CA CYS A 39 -4.12 3.69 -6.92
C CYS A 39 -3.02 3.45 -5.86
N VAL A 40 -3.22 3.92 -4.63
CA VAL A 40 -2.34 3.66 -3.48
C VAL A 40 -3.01 2.65 -2.56
N ILE A 41 -2.30 1.56 -2.26
CA ILE A 41 -2.86 0.45 -1.47
C ILE A 41 -2.28 0.44 -0.06
N PHE A 42 -3.16 0.30 0.93
CA PHE A 42 -2.83 0.21 2.35
C PHE A 42 -3.22 -1.15 2.90
N GLY A 43 -2.29 -1.83 3.57
CA GLY A 43 -2.54 -3.09 4.27
C GLY A 43 -1.92 -3.11 5.66
N HIS A 44 -2.25 -4.12 6.46
CA HIS A 44 -1.60 -4.30 7.76
C HIS A 44 -0.25 -4.99 7.62
N PHE A 45 -0.22 -6.14 6.93
CA PHE A 45 0.98 -6.94 6.75
C PHE A 45 1.79 -6.48 5.52
N PRO A 46 3.13 -6.47 5.60
CA PRO A 46 3.95 -6.35 4.40
C PRO A 46 3.68 -7.52 3.45
N LEU A 47 3.94 -7.30 2.15
CA LEU A 47 3.69 -8.31 1.11
C LEU A 47 4.39 -9.63 1.43
N SER A 48 5.62 -9.58 1.96
CA SER A 48 6.41 -10.76 2.33
C SER A 48 5.79 -11.62 3.43
N TRP A 49 4.84 -11.09 4.21
CA TRP A 49 4.12 -11.80 5.27
C TRP A 49 2.76 -12.35 4.81
N CYS A 50 2.31 -11.98 3.62
CA CYS A 50 1.12 -12.59 3.03
C CYS A 50 1.40 -14.03 2.60
N THR A 51 0.36 -14.85 2.48
CA THR A 51 0.53 -16.22 1.96
C THR A 51 1.11 -16.20 0.55
N PRO A 52 1.82 -17.25 0.10
CA PRO A 52 2.35 -17.29 -1.27
C PRO A 52 1.28 -17.07 -2.35
N ALA A 53 0.07 -17.60 -2.13
CA ALA A 53 -1.05 -17.41 -3.03
C ALA A 53 -1.50 -15.94 -3.09
N ASP A 54 -1.55 -15.26 -1.95
CA ASP A 54 -1.90 -13.84 -1.89
C ASP A 54 -0.81 -12.95 -2.46
N GLN A 55 0.46 -13.28 -2.22
CA GLN A 55 1.58 -12.57 -2.82
C GLN A 55 1.49 -12.56 -4.35
N ILE A 56 1.22 -13.71 -4.97
CA ILE A 56 1.06 -13.83 -6.43
C ILE A 56 -0.11 -12.97 -6.92
N LYS A 57 -1.27 -13.10 -6.26
CA LYS A 57 -2.50 -12.37 -6.63
C LYS A 57 -2.35 -10.85 -6.49
N LEU A 58 -1.70 -10.38 -5.43
CA LEU A 58 -1.42 -8.97 -5.20
C LEU A 58 -0.43 -8.45 -6.23
N ARG A 59 0.71 -9.14 -6.43
CA ARG A 59 1.72 -8.77 -7.43
C ARG A 59 1.14 -8.64 -8.84
N GLN A 60 0.25 -9.55 -9.23
CA GLN A 60 -0.43 -9.47 -10.52
C GLN A 60 -1.27 -8.18 -10.65
N ARG A 61 -1.98 -7.79 -9.59
CA ARG A 61 -2.78 -6.55 -9.57
C ARG A 61 -1.88 -5.32 -9.53
N PHE A 62 -0.82 -5.36 -8.73
CA PHE A 62 0.16 -4.30 -8.64
C PHE A 62 0.75 -3.97 -10.01
N LEU A 63 1.11 -5.01 -10.77
CA LEU A 63 1.57 -4.89 -12.16
C LEU A 63 0.45 -4.40 -13.11
N THR A 64 -0.74 -5.00 -13.04
CA THR A 64 -1.84 -4.71 -13.99
C THR A 64 -2.36 -3.27 -13.88
N TYR A 65 -2.40 -2.73 -12.66
CA TYR A 65 -2.96 -1.41 -12.37
C TYR A 65 -1.89 -0.35 -12.10
N ASP A 66 -0.63 -0.64 -12.42
CA ASP A 66 0.51 0.25 -12.25
C ASP A 66 0.56 0.91 -10.87
N ILE A 67 0.52 0.06 -9.82
CA ILE A 67 0.42 0.55 -8.44
C ILE A 67 1.76 1.19 -8.05
N PRO A 68 1.83 2.51 -7.78
CA PRO A 68 3.08 3.17 -7.42
C PRO A 68 3.65 2.67 -6.10
N ILE A 69 2.76 2.46 -5.11
CA ILE A 69 3.18 2.17 -3.74
C ILE A 69 2.13 1.35 -2.99
N TYR A 70 2.64 0.37 -2.24
CA TYR A 70 1.94 -0.39 -1.23
C TYR A 70 2.49 -0.03 0.16
N VAL A 71 1.63 0.51 1.01
CA VAL A 71 1.99 0.95 2.37
C VAL A 71 1.47 -0.06 3.39
N ALA A 72 2.37 -0.58 4.21
CA ALA A 72 2.06 -1.55 5.25
C ALA A 72 2.71 -1.22 6.59
N GLY A 73 2.26 -1.92 7.64
CA GLY A 73 2.80 -1.80 8.99
C GLY A 73 3.31 -3.14 9.50
N HIS A 74 2.85 -3.50 10.70
CA HIS A 74 3.11 -4.77 11.40
C HIS A 74 4.54 -4.97 11.94
N THR A 75 5.55 -4.77 11.12
CA THR A 75 6.96 -5.09 11.46
C THR A 75 7.57 -4.18 12.50
N HIS A 76 7.00 -2.98 12.70
CA HIS A 76 7.60 -1.92 13.52
C HIS A 76 9.04 -1.63 13.08
N ALA A 77 9.29 -1.64 11.78
CA ALA A 77 10.59 -1.37 11.19
C ALA A 77 10.41 -0.59 9.89
N ASP A 78 11.35 0.31 9.63
CA ASP A 78 11.41 1.01 8.36
C ASP A 78 11.99 0.07 7.30
N SER A 79 11.29 -0.06 6.18
CA SER A 79 11.83 -0.67 4.97
C SER A 79 11.20 0.00 3.76
N LEU A 80 12.01 0.19 2.73
CA LEU A 80 11.61 0.63 1.41
C LEU A 80 12.30 -0.27 0.39
N GLU A 81 11.50 -1.07 -0.30
CA GLU A 81 11.97 -1.99 -1.32
C GLU A 81 11.15 -1.81 -2.59
N THR A 82 11.69 -2.20 -3.73
CA THR A 82 10.94 -2.29 -4.99
C THR A 82 10.61 -3.75 -5.23
N ASP A 83 9.33 -4.08 -5.40
CA ASP A 83 8.94 -5.43 -5.77
C ASP A 83 9.46 -5.74 -7.19
N PRO A 84 10.33 -6.74 -7.38
CA PRO A 84 10.98 -6.97 -8.67
C PRO A 84 10.02 -7.49 -9.76
N TYR A 85 8.82 -7.92 -9.39
CA TYR A 85 7.83 -8.43 -10.32
C TYR A 85 6.90 -7.33 -10.84
N SER A 86 6.44 -6.46 -9.95
CA SER A 86 5.46 -5.41 -10.28
C SER A 86 6.05 -4.03 -10.46
N GLY A 87 7.27 -3.77 -9.97
CA GLY A 87 7.86 -2.43 -9.92
C GLY A 87 7.31 -1.54 -8.79
N THR A 88 6.28 -1.99 -8.07
CA THR A 88 5.66 -1.26 -6.97
C THR A 88 6.63 -1.07 -5.80
N LEU A 89 6.65 0.13 -5.22
CA LEU A 89 7.35 0.36 -3.96
C LEU A 89 6.61 -0.28 -2.78
N LEU A 90 7.32 -1.06 -1.98
CA LEU A 90 6.86 -1.71 -0.76
C LEU A 90 7.39 -0.90 0.42
N LEU A 91 6.50 -0.14 1.06
CA LEU A 91 6.86 0.73 2.18
C LEU A 91 6.33 0.15 3.49
N THR A 92 7.22 -0.03 4.46
CA THR A 92 6.86 -0.29 5.87
C THR A 92 7.45 0.75 6.79
N GLY A 93 6.91 0.84 8.00
CA GLY A 93 7.29 1.85 8.94
C GLY A 93 7.36 1.41 10.40
N GLN A 94 8.27 2.01 11.14
CA GLN A 94 8.27 2.06 12.60
C GLN A 94 6.95 2.64 13.19
N ARG A 95 6.66 2.24 14.43
CA ARG A 95 5.53 2.57 15.32
C ARG A 95 5.15 4.04 15.29
N SER A 96 3.95 4.29 14.78
CA SER A 96 3.28 5.60 14.87
C SER A 96 3.04 6.04 16.31
N GLY A 97 2.84 5.10 17.25
CA GLY A 97 2.68 5.40 18.68
C GLY A 97 3.91 6.03 19.34
N LEU A 98 5.09 5.95 18.70
CA LEU A 98 6.31 6.63 19.14
C LEU A 98 6.57 7.93 18.35
N GLY A 99 5.57 8.41 17.60
CA GLY A 99 5.67 9.64 16.81
C GLY A 99 6.31 9.46 15.42
N HIS A 100 6.59 8.22 14.98
CA HIS A 100 7.13 8.01 13.64
C HIS A 100 6.05 8.12 12.56
N TYR A 101 6.38 8.80 11.47
CA TYR A 101 5.51 8.96 10.31
C TYR A 101 6.32 8.97 9.01
N ARG A 102 5.61 8.87 7.88
CA ARG A 102 6.21 8.97 6.55
C ARG A 102 5.59 10.13 5.80
N LEU A 103 6.45 10.95 5.20
CA LEU A 103 6.02 11.93 4.21
C LEU A 103 6.28 11.32 2.84
N ILE A 104 5.24 11.23 2.02
CA ILE A 104 5.28 10.58 0.71
C ILE A 104 4.77 11.58 -0.31
N THR A 105 5.58 11.87 -1.31
CA THR A 105 5.20 12.70 -2.46
C THR A 105 4.97 11.82 -3.66
N LEU A 106 3.79 11.92 -4.27
CA LEU A 106 3.45 11.23 -5.51
C LEU A 106 3.15 12.24 -6.61
N HIS A 107 3.58 11.95 -7.83
CA HIS A 107 3.23 12.69 -9.03
C HIS A 107 2.68 11.72 -10.08
N GLY A 108 1.36 11.71 -10.26
CA GLY A 108 0.70 10.70 -11.09
C GLY A 108 1.00 9.29 -10.59
N PHE A 109 1.49 8.42 -11.47
CA PHE A 109 1.82 7.02 -11.19
C PHE A 109 3.25 6.82 -10.63
N GLU A 110 3.95 7.90 -10.30
CA GLU A 110 5.32 7.82 -9.77
C GLU A 110 5.38 8.32 -8.33
N VAL A 111 6.20 7.64 -7.52
CA VAL A 111 6.60 8.14 -6.21
C VAL A 111 7.85 8.98 -6.38
N ASP A 112 7.73 10.27 -6.10
CA ASP A 112 8.81 11.25 -6.22
C ASP A 112 9.76 11.19 -5.02
N SER A 113 9.21 11.14 -3.81
CA SER A 113 10.01 11.11 -2.58
C SER A 113 9.31 10.41 -1.42
N ILE A 114 10.11 9.76 -0.58
CA ILE A 114 9.69 9.15 0.69
C ILE A 114 10.67 9.61 1.78
N GLU A 115 10.15 10.20 2.84
CA GLU A 115 10.93 10.59 4.00
C GLU A 115 10.43 9.88 5.26
N PHE A 116 11.36 9.25 5.99
CA PHE A 116 11.12 8.69 7.31
C PHE A 116 11.31 9.78 8.37
N LYS A 117 10.27 10.10 9.12
CA LYS A 117 10.26 11.19 10.11
C LYS A 117 9.84 10.71 11.50
N SER A 118 10.15 11.54 12.49
CA SER A 118 9.70 11.43 13.88
C SER A 118 9.20 12.80 14.33
N ALA A 119 8.09 12.82 15.08
CA ALA A 119 7.56 14.04 15.71
C ALA A 119 8.32 14.46 16.97
N TYR A 120 9.24 13.62 17.44
CA TYR A 120 10.14 13.83 18.58
C TYR A 120 11.60 13.73 18.14
#